data_AF-A0A0C4UQQ0-F1
#
_entry.id   AF-A0A0C4UQQ0-F1
#
_cell.length_a   1.000
_cell.length_b   1.000
_cell.length_c   1.000
_cell.angle_alpha   90.00
_cell.angle_beta   90.00
_cell.angle_gamma   90.00
#
_symmetry.space_group_name_H-M   'P 1'
#
loop_
_entity.id
_entity.type
_entity.pdbx_description
1 polymer ?
#
loop_
_entity_poly.entity_id
_entity_poly.type
_entity_poly.pdbx_seq_one_letter_code
_entity_poly.pdbx_strand_id
1 'polypeptide(L)'
;SEMLVNMSTSTLEEYYPAVAIGTLMKIIRDPTLSQHHTMVVQAVTFIFKSLGIKCVPYIPQVMPSFLNVIRTADINFREFLFQQLAVLIAIVKQHIRNYLDDIFTLIKEFWTINSPLQSTLILLVEHIAVALGAEFKIYLSLLVPHILRVLAHDTSKDRMVTVKLLSALQKFGSNLDDYLHLV
;
A
#
# COMPACT_ATOMS: atom_id res chain seq x y z
N SER A 1 3.06 -33.42 -28.73
CA SER A 1 3.81 -32.16 -28.57
C SER A 1 3.54 -31.25 -29.75
N GLU A 2 2.34 -30.66 -29.85
CA GLU A 2 1.98 -29.74 -30.96
C GLU A 2 1.06 -28.58 -30.52
N MET A 3 0.74 -28.46 -29.22
CA MET A 3 -0.09 -27.36 -28.72
C MET A 3 0.68 -26.07 -28.40
N LEU A 4 1.99 -26.03 -28.64
CA LEU A 4 2.84 -24.87 -28.30
C LEU A 4 2.99 -23.84 -29.44
N VAL A 5 2.43 -24.09 -30.63
CA VAL A 5 2.85 -23.36 -31.85
C VAL A 5 1.85 -22.30 -32.33
N ASN A 6 0.79 -21.97 -31.59
CA ASN A 6 -0.11 -20.88 -32.03
C ASN A 6 -0.67 -19.97 -30.94
N MET A 7 -0.04 -19.93 -29.76
CA MET A 7 -0.30 -18.81 -28.84
C MET A 7 0.35 -17.56 -29.45
N SER A 8 -0.50 -16.62 -29.90
CA SER A 8 -0.04 -15.29 -30.30
C SER A 8 0.88 -14.70 -29.23
N THR A 9 1.92 -13.97 -29.62
CA THR A 9 2.86 -13.33 -28.69
C THR A 9 2.14 -12.53 -27.59
N SER A 10 1.02 -11.88 -27.94
CA SER A 10 0.12 -11.18 -27.01
C SER A 10 -0.41 -12.08 -25.89
N THR A 11 -0.78 -13.33 -26.19
CA THR A 11 -1.25 -14.29 -25.16
C THR A 11 -0.14 -14.78 -24.23
N LEU A 12 1.11 -14.86 -24.73
CA LEU A 12 2.26 -15.23 -23.90
C LEU A 12 2.67 -14.09 -22.97
N GLU A 13 2.63 -12.84 -23.45
CA GLU A 13 2.93 -11.64 -22.65
C GLU A 13 2.00 -11.47 -21.45
N GLU A 14 0.74 -11.90 -21.55
CA GLU A 14 -0.22 -11.89 -20.43
C GLU A 14 -0.10 -13.14 -19.54
N TYR A 15 0.31 -14.27 -20.12
CA TYR A 15 0.47 -15.54 -19.43
C TYR A 15 1.62 -15.53 -18.42
N TYR A 16 2.79 -15.01 -18.80
CA TYR A 16 3.97 -15.05 -17.90
C TYR A 16 3.78 -14.30 -16.59
N PRO A 17 3.26 -13.05 -16.56
CA PRO A 17 2.99 -12.36 -15.31
C PRO A 17 1.92 -13.06 -14.47
N ALA A 18 0.88 -13.62 -15.11
CA ALA A 18 -0.17 -14.36 -14.41
C ALA A 18 0.39 -15.57 -13.65
N VAL A 19 1.23 -16.37 -14.32
CA VAL A 19 1.86 -17.55 -13.72
C VAL A 19 2.85 -17.17 -12.62
N ALA A 20 3.67 -16.13 -12.87
CA ALA A 20 4.63 -15.63 -11.89
C ALA A 20 3.93 -15.13 -10.62
N ILE A 21 2.94 -14.24 -10.76
CA ILE A 21 2.16 -13.71 -9.64
C ILE A 21 1.43 -14.84 -8.91
N GLY A 22 0.82 -15.77 -9.64
CA GLY A 22 0.15 -16.92 -9.04
C GLY A 22 1.07 -17.78 -8.17
N THR A 23 2.31 -17.98 -8.60
CA THR A 23 3.30 -18.76 -7.84
C THR A 23 3.82 -17.96 -6.64
N LEU A 24 4.16 -16.69 -6.84
CA LEU A 24 4.61 -15.78 -5.78
C LEU A 24 3.57 -15.64 -4.67
N MET A 25 2.28 -15.55 -5.01
CA MET A 25 1.19 -15.48 -4.03
C MET A 25 0.98 -16.78 -3.27
N LYS A 26 1.37 -17.93 -3.81
CA LYS A 26 1.38 -19.18 -3.03
C LYS A 26 2.47 -19.13 -1.96
N ILE A 27 3.67 -18.65 -2.30
CA ILE A 27 4.80 -18.55 -1.38
C ILE A 27 4.49 -17.57 -0.24
N ILE A 28 3.95 -16.39 -0.55
CA ILE A 28 3.67 -15.37 0.49
C ILE A 28 2.59 -15.80 1.49
N ARG A 29 1.68 -16.70 1.08
CA ARG A 29 0.63 -17.23 1.95
C ARG A 29 1.11 -18.35 2.87
N ASP A 30 2.28 -18.93 2.60
CA ASP A 30 2.86 -20.00 3.39
C ASP A 30 3.79 -19.43 4.47
N PRO A 31 3.42 -19.51 5.77
CA PRO A 31 4.25 -19.00 6.86
C PRO A 31 5.59 -19.74 7.00
N THR A 32 5.68 -20.99 6.53
CA THR A 32 6.91 -21.79 6.60
C THR A 32 7.99 -21.26 5.65
N LEU A 33 7.60 -20.45 4.65
CA LEU A 33 8.48 -19.82 3.68
C LEU A 33 8.77 -18.34 4.00
N SER A 34 8.56 -17.90 5.25
CA SER A 34 8.72 -16.50 5.68
C SER A 34 10.05 -15.87 5.30
N GLN A 35 11.14 -16.65 5.32
CA GLN A 35 12.47 -16.22 4.88
C GLN A 35 12.53 -15.71 3.43
N HIS A 36 11.57 -16.10 2.58
CA HIS A 36 11.48 -15.69 1.18
C HIS A 36 10.49 -14.54 0.95
N HIS A 37 9.67 -14.18 1.94
CA HIS A 37 8.56 -13.24 1.73
C HIS A 37 9.04 -11.87 1.25
N THR A 38 10.18 -11.36 1.76
CA THR A 38 10.77 -10.10 1.28
C THR A 38 11.07 -10.13 -0.22
N MET A 39 11.70 -11.21 -0.71
CA MET A 39 12.02 -11.36 -2.14
C MET A 39 10.76 -11.47 -2.99
N VAL A 40 9.74 -12.17 -2.48
CA VAL A 40 8.46 -12.32 -3.15
C VAL A 40 7.77 -10.96 -3.34
N VAL A 41 7.70 -10.16 -2.28
CA VAL A 41 7.09 -8.82 -2.32
C VAL A 41 7.83 -7.88 -3.28
N GLN A 42 9.17 -7.92 -3.27
CA GLN A 42 9.98 -7.14 -4.20
C GLN A 42 9.73 -7.55 -5.65
N ALA A 43 9.65 -8.86 -5.94
CA ALA A 43 9.37 -9.37 -7.27
C ALA A 43 7.99 -8.93 -7.77
N VAL A 44 6.95 -9.04 -6.94
CA VAL A 44 5.58 -8.59 -7.29
C VAL A 44 5.56 -7.09 -7.57
N THR A 45 6.22 -6.30 -6.72
CA THR A 45 6.32 -4.85 -6.92
C THR A 45 7.04 -4.51 -8.22
N PHE A 46 8.11 -5.24 -8.54
CA PHE A 46 8.84 -5.07 -9.80
C PHE A 46 8.00 -5.45 -11.03
N ILE A 47 7.22 -6.54 -10.96
CA ILE A 47 6.28 -6.94 -12.01
C ILE A 47 5.24 -5.84 -12.23
N PHE A 48 4.64 -5.31 -11.16
CA PHE A 48 3.65 -4.23 -11.26
C PHE A 48 4.25 -2.96 -11.86
N LYS A 49 5.47 -2.58 -11.45
CA LYS A 49 6.19 -1.45 -12.07
C LYS A 49 6.42 -1.65 -13.57
N SER A 50 6.83 -2.86 -13.96
CA SER A 50 7.12 -3.20 -15.35
C SER A 50 5.86 -3.20 -16.23
N LEU A 51 4.73 -3.66 -15.69
CA LEU A 51 3.46 -3.72 -16.40
C LEU A 51 2.73 -2.36 -16.48
N GLY A 52 2.98 -1.47 -15.52
CA GLY A 52 2.21 -0.23 -15.37
C GLY A 52 0.71 -0.54 -15.23
N ILE A 53 -0.13 0.11 -16.04
CA ILE A 53 -1.60 -0.07 -15.98
C ILE A 53 -2.05 -1.51 -16.29
N LYS A 54 -1.24 -2.30 -17.03
CA LYS A 54 -1.55 -3.70 -17.34
C LYS A 54 -1.52 -4.60 -16.10
N CYS A 55 -1.09 -4.12 -14.92
CA CYS A 55 -1.10 -4.90 -13.70
C CYS A 55 -2.49 -5.01 -13.05
N VAL A 56 -3.45 -4.17 -13.44
CA VAL A 56 -4.78 -4.05 -12.82
C VAL A 56 -5.53 -5.40 -12.69
N PRO A 57 -5.55 -6.28 -13.71
CA PRO A 57 -6.22 -7.58 -13.61
C PRO A 57 -5.66 -8.49 -12.51
N TYR A 58 -4.43 -8.25 -12.05
CA TYR A 58 -3.78 -9.08 -11.03
C TYR A 58 -3.98 -8.55 -9.60
N ILE A 59 -4.52 -7.35 -9.42
CA ILE A 59 -4.79 -6.76 -8.10
C ILE A 59 -5.64 -7.69 -7.22
N PRO A 60 -6.74 -8.31 -7.71
CA PRO A 60 -7.56 -9.18 -6.89
C PRO A 60 -6.85 -10.44 -6.40
N GLN A 61 -5.79 -10.86 -7.09
CA GLN A 61 -4.98 -12.00 -6.68
C GLN A 61 -3.95 -11.63 -5.61
N VAL A 62 -3.41 -10.40 -5.70
CA VAL A 62 -2.32 -9.92 -4.83
C VAL A 62 -2.86 -9.35 -3.52
N MET A 63 -3.82 -8.43 -3.59
CA MET A 63 -4.22 -7.60 -2.45
C MET A 63 -4.69 -8.39 -1.23
N PRO A 64 -5.60 -9.39 -1.34
CA PRO A 64 -6.05 -10.12 -0.16
C PRO A 64 -4.91 -10.83 0.58
N SER A 65 -3.99 -11.44 -0.17
CA SER A 65 -2.84 -12.14 0.41
C SER A 65 -1.88 -11.14 1.06
N PHE A 66 -1.65 -10.00 0.41
CA PHE A 66 -0.76 -8.94 0.91
C PHE A 66 -1.26 -8.34 2.23
N LEU A 67 -2.53 -7.96 2.29
CA LEU A 67 -3.15 -7.36 3.49
C LEU A 67 -3.19 -8.35 4.66
N ASN A 68 -3.41 -9.64 4.38
CA ASN A 68 -3.37 -10.68 5.41
C ASN A 68 -1.97 -10.81 6.03
N VAL A 69 -0.92 -10.79 5.18
CA VAL A 69 0.47 -10.90 5.64
C VAL A 69 0.89 -9.67 6.45
N ILE A 70 0.44 -8.46 6.09
CA ILE A 70 0.66 -7.25 6.91
C ILE A 70 0.12 -7.44 8.33
N ARG A 71 -1.07 -8.02 8.46
CA ARG A 71 -1.72 -8.21 9.76
C ARG A 71 -0.89 -9.12 10.66
N THR A 72 -0.34 -10.21 10.13
CA THR A 72 0.34 -11.26 10.91
C THR A 72 1.86 -11.10 11.03
N ALA A 73 2.49 -10.23 10.23
CA ALA A 73 3.94 -10.02 10.22
C ALA A 73 4.49 -9.48 11.57
N ASP A 74 5.79 -9.65 11.80
CA ASP A 74 6.50 -8.91 12.85
C ASP A 74 6.63 -7.42 12.48
N ILE A 75 7.06 -6.59 13.44
CA ILE A 75 7.08 -5.13 13.26
C ILE A 75 8.00 -4.66 12.12
N ASN A 76 9.16 -5.29 11.92
CA ASN A 76 10.13 -4.86 10.91
C ASN A 76 9.64 -5.24 9.53
N PHE A 77 9.16 -6.47 9.36
CA PHE A 77 8.60 -6.91 8.09
C PHE A 77 7.30 -6.17 7.76
N ARG A 78 6.46 -5.88 8.76
CA ARG A 78 5.26 -5.06 8.59
C ARG A 78 5.58 -3.65 8.09
N GLU A 79 6.61 -3.00 8.62
CA GLU A 79 7.04 -1.70 8.13
C GLU A 79 7.39 -1.76 6.65
N PHE A 80 8.22 -2.74 6.27
CA PHE A 80 8.58 -2.98 4.87
C PHE A 80 7.33 -3.21 3.99
N LEU A 81 6.38 -4.03 4.44
CA LEU A 81 5.15 -4.30 3.68
C LEU A 81 4.30 -3.04 3.49
N PHE A 82 4.17 -2.17 4.50
CA PHE A 82 3.45 -0.90 4.33
C PHE A 82 4.13 0.03 3.33
N GLN A 83 5.47 0.08 3.30
CA GLN A 83 6.21 0.83 2.28
C GLN A 83 5.94 0.28 0.88
N GLN A 84 5.95 -1.05 0.71
CA GLN A 84 5.67 -1.68 -0.57
C GLN A 84 4.21 -1.51 -0.98
N LEU A 85 3.27 -1.50 -0.03
CA LEU A 85 1.88 -1.16 -0.30
C LEU A 85 1.74 0.26 -0.85
N ALA A 86 2.43 1.24 -0.28
CA ALA A 86 2.43 2.62 -0.78
C ALA A 86 2.92 2.67 -2.25
N VAL A 87 3.99 1.94 -2.56
CA VAL A 87 4.52 1.83 -3.93
C VAL A 87 3.52 1.17 -4.88
N LEU A 88 2.88 0.06 -4.46
CA LEU A 88 1.84 -0.59 -5.25
C LEU A 88 0.67 0.35 -5.53
N ILE A 89 0.21 1.10 -4.53
CA ILE A 89 -0.85 2.10 -4.66
C ILE A 89 -0.47 3.21 -5.64
N ALA A 90 0.78 3.70 -5.64
CA ALA A 90 1.25 4.66 -6.62
C ALA A 90 1.16 4.13 -8.07
N ILE A 91 1.32 2.82 -8.27
CA ILE A 91 1.24 2.19 -9.60
C ILE A 91 -0.22 1.99 -10.01
N VAL A 92 -1.03 1.38 -9.14
CA VAL A 92 -2.42 1.02 -9.45
C VAL A 92 -3.39 2.19 -9.38
N LYS A 93 -3.02 3.26 -8.67
CA LYS A 93 -3.81 4.49 -8.48
C LYS A 93 -5.23 4.16 -8.02
N GLN A 94 -6.22 4.69 -8.71
CA GLN A 94 -7.64 4.55 -8.45
C GLN A 94 -8.17 3.10 -8.49
N HIS A 95 -7.41 2.13 -9.02
CA HIS A 95 -7.83 0.73 -9.03
C HIS A 95 -7.74 0.04 -7.66
N ILE A 96 -7.19 0.70 -6.63
CA ILE A 96 -7.13 0.17 -5.26
C ILE A 96 -8.46 0.27 -4.49
N ARG A 97 -9.46 1.02 -5.00
CA ARG A 97 -10.68 1.39 -4.26
C ARG A 97 -11.34 0.26 -3.46
N ASN A 98 -11.47 -0.91 -4.08
CA ASN A 98 -12.14 -2.07 -3.48
C ASN A 98 -11.43 -2.63 -2.22
N TYR A 99 -10.21 -2.18 -1.93
CA TYR A 99 -9.39 -2.63 -0.81
C TYR A 99 -9.14 -1.53 0.22
N LEU A 100 -9.63 -0.30 -0.01
CA LEU A 100 -9.33 0.83 0.85
C LEU A 100 -9.85 0.64 2.27
N ASP A 101 -11.04 0.08 2.45
CA ASP A 101 -11.62 -0.11 3.78
C ASP A 101 -10.74 -1.03 4.64
N ASP A 102 -10.22 -2.11 4.06
CA ASP A 102 -9.27 -3.01 4.72
C ASP A 102 -7.93 -2.31 4.99
N ILE A 103 -7.43 -1.52 4.03
CA ILE A 103 -6.18 -0.75 4.18
C ILE A 103 -6.32 0.27 5.32
N PHE A 104 -7.41 1.02 5.38
CA PHE A 104 -7.67 2.01 6.44
C PHE A 104 -7.90 1.34 7.80
N THR A 105 -8.46 0.13 7.81
CA THR A 105 -8.55 -0.68 9.03
C THR A 105 -7.16 -1.00 9.57
N LEU A 106 -6.25 -1.48 8.71
CA LEU A 106 -4.85 -1.74 9.09
C LEU A 106 -4.11 -0.45 9.51
N ILE A 107 -4.32 0.66 8.79
CA ILE A 107 -3.72 1.95 9.16
C ILE A 107 -4.13 2.34 10.58
N LYS A 108 -5.43 2.28 10.91
CA LYS A 108 -5.91 2.60 12.27
C LYS A 108 -5.37 1.65 13.33
N GLU A 109 -5.31 0.36 13.02
CA GLU A 109 -4.81 -0.68 13.92
C GLU A 109 -3.34 -0.45 14.30
N PHE A 110 -2.50 -0.09 13.32
CA PHE A 110 -1.06 0.04 13.52
C PHE A 110 -0.56 1.48 13.76
N TRP A 111 -1.41 2.50 13.59
CA TRP A 111 -1.08 3.89 13.90
C TRP A 111 -1.27 4.18 15.40
N THR A 112 -0.39 3.61 16.21
CA THR A 112 -0.36 3.85 17.66
C THR A 112 0.60 4.98 18.04
N ILE A 113 0.50 5.44 19.29
CA ILE A 113 1.37 6.50 19.83
C ILE A 113 2.80 5.97 19.93
N ASN A 114 3.77 6.77 19.49
CA ASN A 114 5.21 6.43 19.48
C ASN A 114 5.56 5.15 18.70
N SER A 115 4.69 4.71 17.79
CA SER A 115 4.98 3.57 16.91
C SER A 115 6.07 3.93 15.91
N PRO A 116 7.08 3.07 15.69
CA PRO A 116 8.06 3.30 14.63
C PRO A 116 7.40 3.37 13.23
N LEU A 117 6.20 2.79 13.09
CA LEU A 117 5.45 2.76 11.83
C LEU A 117 4.84 4.11 11.44
N GLN A 118 4.76 5.10 12.33
CA GLN A 118 4.05 6.36 12.06
C GLN A 118 4.53 7.06 10.77
N SER A 119 5.84 7.15 10.58
CA SER A 119 6.43 7.71 9.36
C SER A 119 5.98 6.97 8.10
N THR A 120 5.98 5.65 8.16
CA THR A 120 5.63 4.76 7.05
C THR A 120 4.12 4.81 6.75
N LEU A 121 3.28 4.91 7.77
CA LEU A 121 1.83 5.05 7.63
C LEU A 121 1.45 6.42 7.06
N ILE A 122 2.13 7.50 7.46
CA ILE A 122 1.96 8.83 6.85
C ILE A 122 2.29 8.78 5.35
N LEU A 123 3.39 8.12 4.97
CA LEU A 123 3.77 7.93 3.57
C LEU A 123 2.71 7.16 2.79
N LEU A 124 2.17 6.09 3.38
CA LEU A 124 1.10 5.30 2.78
C LEU A 124 -0.15 6.15 2.54
N VAL A 125 -0.57 6.94 3.53
CA VAL A 125 -1.71 7.86 3.39
C VAL A 125 -1.46 8.91 2.32
N GLU A 126 -0.25 9.47 2.23
CA GLU A 126 0.11 10.40 1.16
C GLU A 126 -0.09 9.77 -0.23
N HIS A 127 0.37 8.52 -0.41
CA HIS A 127 0.21 7.79 -1.67
C HIS A 127 -1.27 7.52 -1.99
N ILE A 128 -2.08 7.19 -0.98
CA ILE A 128 -3.52 7.02 -1.14
C ILE A 128 -4.19 8.34 -1.55
N ALA A 129 -3.82 9.45 -0.90
CA ALA A 129 -4.38 10.77 -1.21
C ALA A 129 -4.09 11.18 -2.66
N VAL A 130 -2.85 10.99 -3.10
CA VAL A 130 -2.44 11.26 -4.49
C VAL A 130 -3.14 10.30 -5.48
N ALA A 131 -3.28 9.03 -5.13
CA ALA A 131 -3.92 8.03 -5.98
C ALA A 131 -5.43 8.27 -6.20
N LEU A 132 -6.13 8.78 -5.18
CA LEU A 132 -7.58 8.99 -5.21
C LEU A 132 -8.00 10.41 -5.61
N GLY A 133 -7.14 11.41 -5.39
CA GLY A 133 -7.50 12.82 -5.62
C GLY A 133 -8.67 13.24 -4.72
N ALA A 134 -9.76 13.75 -5.31
CA ALA A 134 -10.91 14.26 -4.56
C ALA A 134 -11.67 13.17 -3.75
N GLU A 135 -11.58 11.91 -4.16
CA GLU A 135 -12.26 10.80 -3.47
C GLU A 135 -11.61 10.46 -2.12
N PHE A 136 -10.37 10.90 -1.90
CA PHE A 136 -9.68 10.74 -0.62
C PHE A 136 -10.43 11.42 0.55
N LYS A 137 -11.21 12.48 0.25
CA LYS A 137 -11.96 13.25 1.25
C LYS A 137 -12.85 12.39 2.15
N ILE A 138 -13.41 11.30 1.62
CA ILE A 138 -14.25 10.34 2.37
C ILE A 138 -13.44 9.70 3.51
N TYR A 139 -12.19 9.32 3.21
CA TYR A 139 -11.30 8.65 4.14
C TYR A 139 -10.53 9.60 5.05
N LEU A 140 -10.34 10.85 4.63
CA LEU A 140 -9.66 11.87 5.43
C LEU A 140 -10.32 12.06 6.80
N SER A 141 -11.66 12.08 6.85
CA SER A 141 -12.45 12.17 8.09
C SER A 141 -12.03 11.15 9.15
N LEU A 142 -11.68 9.94 8.71
CA LEU A 142 -11.29 8.82 9.55
C LEU A 142 -9.87 8.97 10.13
N LEU A 143 -9.05 9.81 9.51
CA LEU A 143 -7.66 10.07 9.88
C LEU A 143 -7.51 11.30 10.76
N VAL A 144 -8.44 12.26 10.74
CA VAL A 144 -8.35 13.51 11.51
C VAL A 144 -7.95 13.29 12.97
N PRO A 145 -8.55 12.37 13.74
CA PRO A 145 -8.14 12.15 15.13
C PRO A 145 -6.66 11.72 15.27
N HIS A 146 -6.15 10.95 14.31
CA HIS A 146 -4.76 10.49 14.29
C HIS A 146 -3.80 11.62 13.92
N ILE A 147 -4.18 12.45 12.95
CA ILE A 147 -3.45 13.65 12.52
C ILE A 147 -3.29 14.61 13.70
N LEU A 148 -4.40 15.00 14.34
CA LEU A 148 -4.39 15.92 15.48
C LEU A 148 -3.56 15.39 16.65
N ARG A 149 -3.65 14.09 16.92
CA ARG A 149 -2.86 13.44 17.97
C ARG A 149 -1.35 13.51 17.69
N VAL A 150 -0.93 13.35 16.43
CA VAL A 150 0.49 13.53 16.04
C VAL A 150 0.90 14.99 16.25
N LEU A 151 0.11 15.95 15.78
CA LEU A 151 0.41 17.38 15.93
C LEU A 151 0.54 17.81 17.40
N ALA A 152 -0.28 17.24 18.29
CA ALA A 152 -0.27 17.58 19.71
C ALA A 152 0.81 16.85 20.53
N HIS A 153 1.15 15.61 20.18
CA HIS A 153 1.90 14.70 21.06
C HIS A 153 3.14 14.06 20.42
N ASP A 154 3.64 14.59 19.31
CA ASP A 154 4.87 14.09 18.70
C ASP A 154 6.09 14.28 19.61
N THR A 155 6.66 13.16 20.06
CA THR A 155 7.87 13.09 20.89
C THR A 155 9.10 12.63 20.10
N SER A 156 8.96 12.44 18.78
CA SER A 156 10.08 12.04 17.94
C SER A 156 11.19 13.10 17.92
N LYS A 157 12.42 12.65 17.65
CA LYS A 157 13.57 13.55 17.55
C LYS A 157 13.27 14.64 16.52
N ASP A 158 13.46 15.89 16.93
CA ASP A 158 13.21 17.09 16.11
C ASP A 158 11.79 17.17 15.52
N ARG A 159 10.80 16.50 16.15
CA ARG A 159 9.42 16.37 15.65
C ARG A 159 9.34 15.87 14.20
N MET A 160 10.21 14.92 13.84
CA MET A 160 10.31 14.42 12.47
C MET A 160 8.99 13.82 11.94
N VAL A 161 8.16 13.24 12.83
CA VAL A 161 6.86 12.68 12.45
C VAL A 161 5.89 13.80 12.06
N THR A 162 5.87 14.88 12.84
CA THR A 162 5.12 16.11 12.52
C THR A 162 5.56 16.70 11.18
N VAL A 163 6.86 16.81 10.93
CA VAL A 163 7.38 17.33 9.65
C VAL A 163 6.90 16.50 8.47
N LYS A 164 6.96 15.17 8.57
CA LYS A 164 6.44 14.27 7.52
C LYS A 164 4.93 14.41 7.36
N LEU A 165 4.18 14.54 8.45
CA LEU A 165 2.74 14.74 8.41
C LEU A 165 2.39 16.05 7.71
N LEU A 166 3.08 17.16 8.01
CA LEU A 166 2.88 18.44 7.35
C LEU A 166 3.18 18.35 5.85
N SER A 167 4.24 17.64 5.46
CA SER A 167 4.54 17.37 4.04
C SER A 167 3.42 16.58 3.36
N ALA A 168 2.86 15.58 4.03
CA ALA A 168 1.73 14.81 3.51
C ALA A 168 0.45 15.66 3.39
N LEU A 169 0.17 16.53 4.37
CA LEU A 169 -0.97 17.44 4.35
C LEU A 169 -0.92 18.39 3.14
N GLN A 170 0.27 18.85 2.74
CA GLN A 170 0.42 19.65 1.51
C GLN A 170 -0.04 18.88 0.25
N LYS A 171 0.10 17.54 0.24
CA LYS A 171 -0.36 16.69 -0.88
C LYS A 171 -1.86 16.44 -0.88
N PHE A 172 -2.55 16.64 0.25
CA PHE A 172 -4.00 16.45 0.32
C PHE A 172 -4.73 17.56 -0.44
N GLY A 173 -4.13 18.75 -0.53
CA GLY A 173 -4.66 19.88 -1.30
C GLY A 173 -6.06 20.29 -0.84
N SER A 174 -6.97 20.51 -1.80
CA SER A 174 -8.36 20.93 -1.54
C SER A 174 -9.20 19.91 -0.75
N ASN A 175 -8.71 18.68 -0.55
CA ASN A 175 -9.39 17.73 0.34
C ASN A 175 -9.41 18.20 1.79
N LEU A 176 -8.46 19.06 2.18
CA LEU A 176 -8.36 19.59 3.54
C LEU A 176 -9.31 20.75 3.82
N ASP A 177 -9.92 21.39 2.82
CA ASP A 177 -10.66 22.64 2.98
C ASP A 177 -11.73 22.57 4.10
N ASP A 178 -12.46 21.45 4.16
CA ASP A 178 -13.50 21.22 5.19
C ASP A 178 -12.91 20.97 6.60
N TYR A 179 -11.63 20.64 6.70
CA TYR A 179 -10.94 20.27 7.94
C TYR A 179 -9.86 21.28 8.37
N LEU A 180 -9.61 22.32 7.57
CA LEU A 180 -8.61 23.36 7.88
C LEU A 180 -8.87 24.05 9.23
N HIS A 181 -10.12 24.13 9.65
CA HIS A 181 -10.47 24.73 10.94
C HIS A 181 -10.10 23.86 12.16
N LEU A 182 -9.76 22.59 11.93
CA LEU A 182 -9.38 21.64 12.99
C LEU A 182 -7.87 21.49 13.15
N VAL A 183 -7.10 21.80 12.11
CA VAL A 183 -5.63 21.62 12.01
C VAL A 183 -4.94 22.96 12.20
#